data_AF-A0A368YGB7-F1
#
_entry.id   AF-A0A368YGB7-F1
#
_cell.length_a   1.000
_cell.length_b   1.000
_cell.length_c   1.000
_cell.angle_alpha   90.00
_cell.angle_beta   90.00
_cell.angle_gamma   90.00
#
_symmetry.space_group_name_H-M   'P 1'
#
loop_
_entity.id
_entity.type
_entity.pdbx_description
1 polymer ?
#
loop_
_entity_poly.entity_id
_entity_poly.type
_entity_poly.pdbx_seq_one_letter_code
_entity_poly.pdbx_strand_id
1 'polypeptide(L)'
;MKKAKKGDYVQIHNIILEADERSENLPEETKKVPLELKVRGFLIDDEAQLNDQVTIETYIGRKIEGKLIDISPTYVIDYGEVVKELLPIGRELKKMLEGSE
;
A
#
# COMPACT_ATOMS: atom_id res chain seq x y z
N MET A 1 2.20 -20.81 -7.11
CA MET A 1 2.49 -19.37 -6.98
C MET A 1 1.50 -18.79 -5.97
N LYS A 2 1.97 -17.98 -5.01
CA LYS A 2 1.10 -17.35 -4.00
C LYS A 2 0.29 -16.24 -4.70
N LYS A 3 -1.04 -16.36 -4.68
CA LYS A 3 -1.97 -15.32 -5.12
C LYS A 3 -2.47 -14.55 -3.91
N ALA A 4 -2.62 -13.25 -4.05
CA ALA A 4 -3.37 -12.43 -3.11
C ALA A 4 -4.86 -12.60 -3.40
N LYS A 5 -5.69 -12.54 -2.35
CA LYS A 5 -7.15 -12.54 -2.44
C LYS A 5 -7.70 -11.23 -1.88
N LYS A 6 -8.92 -10.91 -2.26
CA LYS A 6 -9.64 -9.75 -1.71
C LYS A 6 -9.54 -9.68 -0.18
N GLY A 7 -9.19 -8.51 0.33
CA GLY A 7 -8.99 -8.26 1.75
C GLY A 7 -7.60 -8.63 2.28
N ASP A 8 -6.73 -9.27 1.49
CA ASP A 8 -5.34 -9.48 1.89
C ASP A 8 -4.63 -8.13 2.04
N TYR A 9 -3.77 -8.06 3.06
CA TYR A 9 -2.88 -6.93 3.26
C TYR A 9 -1.68 -7.03 2.32
N VAL A 10 -1.56 -6.08 1.41
CA VAL A 10 -0.59 -6.10 0.30
C VAL A 10 0.14 -4.77 0.20
N GLN A 11 1.22 -4.73 -0.58
CA GLN A 11 1.94 -3.51 -0.92
C GLN A 11 1.92 -3.29 -2.43
N ILE A 12 1.53 -2.09 -2.85
CA ILE A 12 1.66 -1.63 -4.23
C ILE A 12 2.81 -0.64 -4.39
N HIS A 13 3.30 -0.51 -5.60
CA HIS A 13 4.33 0.45 -6.01
C HIS A 13 3.87 1.23 -7.24
N ASN A 14 4.11 2.54 -7.19
CA ASN A 14 3.92 3.46 -8.32
C ASN A 14 5.13 4.38 -8.44
N ILE A 15 5.40 4.81 -9.68
CA ILE A 15 6.18 6.03 -9.92
C ILE A 15 5.18 7.18 -10.01
N ILE A 16 5.39 8.19 -9.17
CA ILE A 16 4.50 9.37 -9.09
C ILE A 16 5.02 10.51 -9.97
N LEU A 17 6.34 10.65 -10.04
CA LEU A 17 7.03 11.57 -10.94
C LEU A 17 8.26 10.86 -11.47
N GLU A 18 8.41 10.85 -12.78
CA GLU A 18 9.67 10.48 -13.42
C GLU A 18 10.76 11.51 -13.11
N ALA A 19 12.03 11.16 -13.34
CA ALA A 19 13.16 12.01 -12.98
C ALA A 19 13.12 13.39 -13.67
N ASP A 20 12.60 13.45 -14.90
CA ASP A 20 12.42 14.67 -15.69
C ASP A 20 11.22 15.53 -15.23
N GLU A 21 10.29 14.96 -14.47
CA GLU A 21 9.15 15.67 -13.87
C GLU A 21 9.48 16.22 -12.47
N ARG A 22 10.71 16.02 -11.97
CA ARG A 22 11.17 16.48 -10.65
C ARG A 22 11.48 17.98 -10.67
N SER A 23 11.16 18.65 -9.57
CA SER A 23 11.44 20.08 -9.40
C SER A 23 12.92 20.41 -9.58
N GLU A 24 13.21 21.51 -10.25
CA GLU A 24 14.57 22.02 -10.45
C GLU A 24 15.25 22.46 -9.15
N ASN A 25 14.48 22.76 -8.10
CA ASN A 25 15.01 23.21 -6.80
C ASN A 25 15.51 22.06 -5.90
N LEU A 26 15.54 20.83 -6.40
CA LEU A 26 16.04 19.67 -5.66
C LEU A 26 17.56 19.54 -5.81
N PRO A 27 18.26 18.94 -4.82
CA PRO A 27 19.65 18.53 -5.00
C PRO A 27 19.81 17.64 -6.23
N GLU A 28 20.93 17.78 -6.95
CA GLU A 28 21.22 17.06 -8.20
C GLU A 28 20.97 15.56 -8.11
N GLU A 29 21.42 14.91 -7.04
CA GLU A 29 21.26 13.47 -6.85
C GLU A 29 19.79 13.06 -6.71
N THR A 30 18.97 13.88 -6.05
CA THR A 30 17.53 13.63 -5.87
C THR A 30 16.74 13.90 -7.16
N LYS A 31 17.23 14.78 -8.03
CA LYS A 31 16.61 15.10 -9.32
C LYS A 31 16.82 13.98 -10.34
N LYS A 32 17.90 13.21 -10.23
CA LYS A 32 18.25 12.11 -11.15
C LYS A 32 17.44 10.83 -10.96
N VAL A 33 16.58 10.76 -9.94
CA VAL A 33 15.81 9.55 -9.61
C VAL A 33 14.31 9.86 -9.52
N PRO A 34 13.44 8.88 -9.85
CA PRO A 34 11.99 9.06 -9.78
C PRO A 34 11.50 9.23 -8.34
N LEU A 35 10.34 9.87 -8.20
CA LEU A 35 9.57 9.85 -6.95
C LEU A 35 8.70 8.59 -6.91
N GLU A 36 9.08 7.64 -6.07
CA GLU A 36 8.33 6.40 -5.90
C GLU A 36 7.35 6.46 -4.72
N LEU A 37 6.18 5.88 -4.91
CA LEU A 37 5.21 5.61 -3.85
C LEU A 37 5.17 4.10 -3.61
N LYS A 38 5.45 3.69 -2.37
CA LYS A 38 5.15 2.34 -1.87
C LYS A 38 4.13 2.47 -0.77
N VAL A 39 2.96 1.90 -0.97
CA VAL A 39 1.84 2.03 -0.03
C VAL A 39 1.19 0.68 0.21
N ARG A 40 0.80 0.46 1.46
CA ARG A 40 0.15 -0.77 1.91
C ARG A 40 -1.34 -0.54 2.10
N GLY A 41 -2.11 -1.60 1.87
CA GLY A 41 -3.55 -1.58 2.07
C GLY A 41 -4.17 -2.94 1.82
N PHE A 42 -5.49 -2.97 1.82
CA PHE A 42 -6.27 -4.18 1.61
C PHE A 42 -6.63 -4.31 0.13
N LEU A 43 -6.37 -5.47 -0.48
CA LEU A 43 -6.71 -5.72 -1.88
C LEU A 43 -8.24 -5.63 -2.10
N ILE A 44 -8.67 -4.89 -3.12
CA ILE A 44 -10.08 -4.77 -3.51
C ILE A 44 -10.48 -5.83 -4.53
N ASP A 45 -9.55 -6.18 -5.42
CA ASP A 45 -9.73 -7.16 -6.49
C ASP A 45 -9.90 -8.58 -5.92
N ASP A 46 -10.60 -9.46 -6.65
CA ASP A 46 -10.92 -10.80 -6.15
C ASP A 46 -9.68 -11.68 -5.97
N GLU A 47 -8.78 -11.67 -6.95
CA GLU A 47 -7.46 -12.33 -6.90
C GLU A 47 -6.41 -11.50 -7.67
N ALA A 48 -5.14 -11.56 -7.24
CA ALA A 48 -4.03 -10.94 -7.94
C ALA A 48 -2.71 -11.72 -7.77
N GLN A 49 -1.82 -11.60 -8.75
CA GLN A 49 -0.45 -12.09 -8.73
C GLN A 49 0.55 -10.94 -8.61
N LEU A 50 1.76 -11.24 -8.12
CA LEU A 50 2.84 -10.26 -8.10
C LEU A 50 3.06 -9.70 -9.52
N ASN A 51 3.25 -8.38 -9.58
CA ASN A 51 3.36 -7.55 -10.77
C ASN A 51 2.06 -7.20 -11.49
N ASP A 52 0.90 -7.69 -11.05
CA ASP A 52 -0.38 -7.26 -11.59
C ASP A 52 -0.69 -5.81 -11.20
N GLN A 53 -1.44 -5.11 -12.05
CA GLN A 53 -2.05 -3.83 -11.71
C GLN A 53 -3.30 -4.10 -10.88
N VAL A 54 -3.35 -3.57 -9.66
CA VAL A 54 -4.41 -3.85 -8.71
C VAL A 54 -4.93 -2.59 -8.04
N THR A 55 -6.14 -2.67 -7.48
CA THR A 55 -6.68 -1.61 -6.59
C THR A 55 -6.58 -2.04 -5.13
N ILE A 56 -6.07 -1.15 -4.28
CA ILE A 56 -6.08 -1.34 -2.82
C ILE A 56 -6.89 -0.25 -2.13
N GLU A 57 -7.40 -0.58 -0.94
CA GLU A 57 -7.89 0.40 0.02
C GLU A 57 -6.86 0.58 1.14
N THR A 58 -6.25 1.76 1.22
CA THR A 58 -5.33 2.13 2.31
C THR A 58 -6.03 2.14 3.66
N TYR A 59 -5.31 1.95 4.76
CA TYR A 59 -5.88 1.86 6.11
C TYR A 59 -6.91 2.96 6.48
N ILE A 60 -6.79 4.17 5.94
CA ILE A 60 -7.68 5.30 6.19
C ILE A 60 -8.82 5.48 5.16
N GLY A 61 -9.02 4.52 4.25
CA GLY A 61 -10.16 4.46 3.33
C GLY A 61 -9.91 5.04 1.93
N ARG A 62 -8.66 5.45 1.59
CA ARG A 62 -8.35 5.88 0.22
C ARG A 62 -8.18 4.68 -0.70
N LYS A 63 -8.76 4.74 -1.89
CA LYS A 63 -8.53 3.77 -2.98
C LYS A 63 -7.38 4.22 -3.86
N ILE A 64 -6.41 3.34 -4.09
CA ILE A 64 -5.21 3.63 -4.88
C ILE A 64 -4.94 2.42 -5.78
N GLU A 65 -4.72 2.69 -7.07
CA GLU A 65 -4.26 1.68 -8.03
C GLU A 65 -2.74 1.64 -8.07
N GLY A 66 -2.16 0.46 -8.28
CA GLY A 66 -0.73 0.33 -8.52
C GLY A 66 -0.28 -1.09 -8.74
N LYS A 67 1.03 -1.24 -8.97
CA LYS A 67 1.63 -2.55 -9.25
C LYS A 67 1.82 -3.33 -7.96
N LEU A 68 1.25 -4.54 -7.86
CA LEU A 68 1.40 -5.41 -6.70
C LEU A 68 2.85 -5.90 -6.56
N ILE A 69 3.54 -5.50 -5.49
CA ILE A 69 4.95 -5.87 -5.26
C ILE A 69 5.17 -6.80 -4.08
N ASP A 70 4.19 -6.93 -3.16
CA ASP A 70 4.32 -7.83 -2.00
C ASP A 70 2.95 -8.29 -1.45
N ILE A 71 2.90 -9.51 -0.93
CA ILE A 71 1.71 -10.15 -0.33
C ILE A 71 2.00 -10.50 1.12
N SER A 72 1.35 -9.79 2.05
CA SER A 72 1.64 -9.80 3.49
C SER A 72 3.02 -9.23 3.84
N PRO A 73 3.29 -7.96 3.49
CA PRO A 73 4.62 -7.36 3.63
C PRO A 73 5.06 -7.26 5.09
N THR A 74 6.23 -7.80 5.42
CA THR A 74 6.83 -7.75 6.76
C THR A 74 7.93 -6.69 6.84
N TYR A 75 8.09 -6.05 8.00
CA TYR A 75 9.28 -5.24 8.26
C TYR A 75 10.44 -6.17 8.61
N VAL A 76 11.53 -6.11 7.84
CA VAL A 76 12.71 -6.97 8.01
C VAL A 76 13.52 -6.60 9.27
N ILE A 77 13.35 -5.38 9.77
CA ILE A 77 14.02 -4.87 10.96
C ILE A 77 12.94 -4.63 12.03
N ASP A 78 12.87 -5.56 12.99
CA ASP A 78 12.46 -5.33 14.40
C ASP A 78 10.98 -5.20 14.80
N TYR A 79 9.98 -5.75 14.07
CA TYR A 79 8.60 -5.79 14.63
C TYR A 79 7.85 -7.11 14.44
N GLY A 80 8.56 -8.17 14.08
CA GLY A 80 7.96 -9.49 13.83
C GLY A 80 7.08 -9.54 12.59
N GLU A 81 6.37 -10.64 12.42
CA GLU A 81 5.42 -10.83 11.32
C GLU A 81 4.16 -9.98 11.52
N VAL A 82 3.47 -9.68 10.42
CA VAL A 82 2.20 -8.95 10.47
C VAL A 82 1.14 -9.81 11.14
N VAL A 83 0.61 -9.34 12.28
CA VAL A 83 -0.53 -9.95 12.97
C VAL A 83 -1.82 -9.48 12.28
N LYS A 84 -2.37 -10.32 11.40
CA LYS A 84 -3.50 -9.98 10.53
C LYS A 84 -4.76 -9.58 11.32
N GLU A 85 -4.95 -10.19 12.48
CA GLU A 85 -6.08 -9.96 13.39
C GLU A 85 -6.09 -8.54 13.96
N LEU A 86 -4.93 -7.87 14.03
CA LEU A 86 -4.85 -6.49 14.53
C LEU A 86 -5.12 -5.44 13.46
N LEU A 87 -4.98 -5.80 12.17
CA LEU A 87 -5.16 -4.87 11.04
C LEU A 87 -6.56 -4.23 10.95
N PRO A 88 -7.69 -4.91 11.24
CA PRO A 88 -9.00 -4.28 11.11
C PRO A 88 -9.40 -3.45 12.35
N ILE A 89 -8.79 -3.67 13.52
CA ILE A 89 -9.29 -3.17 14.82
C ILE A 89 -9.54 -1.66 14.83
N GLY A 90 -8.59 -0.85 14.36
CA GLY A 90 -8.78 0.60 14.42
C GLY A 90 -9.83 1.12 13.44
N ARG A 91 -10.03 0.45 12.29
CA ARG A 91 -11.12 0.76 11.35
C ARG A 91 -12.47 0.38 11.95
N GLU A 92 -12.56 -0.78 12.60
CA GLU A 92 -13.76 -1.24 13.28
C GLU A 92 -14.14 -0.33 14.44
N LEU A 93 -13.18 0.00 15.32
CA LEU A 93 -13.39 0.93 16.42
C LEU A 93 -13.87 2.30 15.91
N LYS A 94 -13.25 2.83 14.85
CA LYS A 94 -13.68 4.09 14.25
C LYS A 94 -15.16 4.02 13.79
N LYS A 95 -15.57 2.94 13.12
CA LYS A 95 -16.97 2.74 12.71
C LYS A 95 -17.92 2.64 13.92
N MET A 96 -17.49 1.99 15.00
CA MET A 96 -18.29 1.92 16.24
C MET A 96 -18.48 3.29 16.88
N LEU A 97 -17.44 4.14 16.89
CA LEU A 97 -17.50 5.50 17.43
C LEU A 97 -18.26 6.48 16.52
N GLU A 98 -18.24 6.27 15.20
CA GLU A 98 -19.05 7.04 14.25
C GLU A 98 -20.53 6.64 14.30
N GLY A 99 -20.85 5.40 14.68
CA GLY A 99 -22.21 4.87 14.81
C GLY A 99 -22.88 5.12 16.17
N SER A 100 -22.25 5.85 17.09
CA SER A 100 -22.83 6.25 18.39
C SER A 100 -23.55 7.60 18.32
N GLU A 101 -24.41 7.76 17.32
CA GLU A 101 -25.51 8.74 17.30
C GLU A 101 -26.86 8.06 17.61
#